data_AF-A0A1H4KBE3-F1
#
_entry.id   AF-A0A1H4KBE3-F1
#
_cell.length_a   1.000
_cell.length_b   1.000
_cell.length_c   1.000
_cell.angle_alpha   90.00
_cell.angle_beta   90.00
_cell.angle_gamma   90.00
#
_symmetry.space_group_name_H-M   'P 1'
#
loop_
_entity.id
_entity.type
_entity.pdbx_description
1 polymer ?
#
loop_
_entity_poly.entity_id
_entity_poly.type
_entity_poly.pdbx_seq_one_letter_code
_entity_poly.pdbx_strand_id
1 'polypeptide(L)' 'MIAGSKDLGADDIRRLLHKLDDVLTERSQSAVLYVVGGANMALAVSDRRSTTDVDAHWDKVWVAQ' A
#
# COMPACT_ATOMS: atom_id res chain seq x y z
N MET A 1 -7.84 12.25 19.05
CA MET A 1 -8.55 12.28 17.77
C MET A 1 -7.51 12.06 16.68
N ILE A 2 -7.45 10.85 16.11
CA ILE A 2 -6.61 10.58 14.94
C ILE A 2 -7.32 11.22 13.75
N ALA A 3 -6.58 11.96 12.93
CA ALA A 3 -7.08 12.76 11.81
C ALA A 3 -8.15 12.02 10.99
N GLY A 4 -9.24 12.73 10.64
CA GLY A 4 -10.39 12.17 9.93
C GLY A 4 -9.94 11.30 8.75
N SER A 5 -10.31 10.01 8.79
CA SER A 5 -9.89 9.06 7.79
C SER A 5 -10.52 9.43 6.46
N LYS A 6 -9.72 9.97 5.55
CA LYS A 6 -10.11 10.14 4.15
C LYS A 6 -10.27 8.75 3.56
N ASP A 7 -11.44 8.48 2.99
CA ASP A 7 -11.68 7.30 2.16
C ASP A 7 -10.65 7.22 1.03
N LEU A 8 -9.95 6.09 0.96
CA LEU A 8 -8.94 5.78 -0.05
C LEU A 8 -9.57 4.88 -1.11
N GLY A 9 -9.66 5.40 -2.34
CA GLY A 9 -9.98 4.60 -3.52
C GLY A 9 -8.74 3.93 -4.12
N ALA A 10 -8.94 3.15 -5.19
CA ALA A 10 -7.86 2.43 -5.86
C ALA A 10 -6.67 3.33 -6.25
N ASP A 11 -6.94 4.53 -6.78
CA ASP A 11 -5.88 5.45 -7.22
C ASP A 11 -5.15 6.11 -6.04
N ASP A 12 -5.83 6.34 -4.93
CA ASP A 12 -5.19 6.81 -3.70
C ASP A 12 -4.24 5.74 -3.15
N ILE A 13 -4.68 4.49 -3.13
CA ILE A 13 -3.87 3.36 -2.65
C ILE A 13 -2.64 3.15 -3.55
N ARG A 14 -2.81 3.15 -4.89
CA ARG A 14 -1.67 3.03 -5.83
C ARG A 14 -0.65 4.15 -5.62
N ARG A 15 -1.12 5.39 -5.45
CA ARG A 15 -0.23 6.53 -5.19
C ARG A 15 0.54 6.37 -3.87
N LEU A 16 -0.10 5.86 -2.82
CA LEU A 16 0.58 5.57 -1.55
C LEU A 16 1.62 4.46 -1.69
N LEU A 17 1.31 3.40 -2.44
CA LEU A 17 2.25 2.29 -2.70
C LEU A 17 3.46 2.77 -3.51
N HIS A 18 3.28 3.63 -4.51
CA HIS A 18 4.41 4.25 -5.22
C HIS A 18 5.28 5.12 -4.31
N LYS A 19 4.65 5.92 -3.44
CA LYS A 19 5.42 6.72 -2.47
C LYS A 19 6.21 5.84 -1.48
N LEU A 20 5.65 4.69 -1.09
CA LEU A 20 6.37 3.72 -0.26
C LEU A 20 7.57 3.14 -1.00
N ASP A 21 7.41 2.81 -2.29
CA ASP A 21 8.49 2.33 -3.15
C ASP A 21 9.63 3.36 -3.27
N ASP A 22 9.29 4.64 -3.48
CA ASP A 22 10.28 5.73 -3.49
C ASP A 22 11.08 5.77 -2.17
N VAL A 23 10.41 5.71 -1.03
CA VAL A 23 11.04 5.74 0.30
C VAL A 23 11.91 4.50 0.57
N LEU A 24 11.49 3.32 0.10
CA LEU A 24 12.30 2.10 0.22
C LEU A 24 13.54 2.18 -0.68
N THR A 25 13.39 2.70 -1.89
CA THR A 25 14.48 2.91 -2.85
C THR A 25 15.53 3.88 -2.32
N GLU A 26 15.10 5.01 -1.74
CA GLU A 26 16.01 5.97 -1.07
C GLU A 26 16.83 5.32 0.05
N ARG A 27 16.30 4.26 0.66
CA ARG A 27 16.96 3.49 1.71
C ARG A 27 17.76 2.30 1.20
N SER A 28 17.84 2.11 -0.12
CA SER A 28 18.41 0.91 -0.75
C SER A 28 17.78 -0.39 -0.20
N GLN A 29 16.47 -0.34 0.05
CA GLN A 29 15.67 -1.46 0.54
C GLN A 29 14.68 -1.90 -0.54
N SER A 30 14.34 -3.19 -0.51
CA SER A 30 13.31 -3.75 -1.37
C SER A 30 12.45 -4.72 -0.57
N ALA A 31 11.15 -4.73 -0.85
CA ALA A 31 10.18 -5.59 -0.18
C ALA A 31 9.10 -6.04 -1.16
N VAL A 32 8.55 -7.23 -0.95
CA VAL A 32 7.31 -7.67 -1.57
C VAL A 32 6.17 -7.39 -0.60
N LEU A 33 5.13 -6.74 -1.07
CA LEU A 33 3.95 -6.40 -0.28
C LEU A 33 2.73 -7.18 -0.76
N TYR A 34 2.06 -7.86 0.16
CA TYR A 34 0.79 -8.52 -0.06
C TYR A 34 -0.31 -7.69 0.60
N VAL A 35 -1.00 -6.88 -0.20
CA VAL A 35 -2.10 -6.04 0.28
C VAL A 35 -3.30 -6.91 0.64
N VAL A 36 -3.87 -6.69 1.81
CA VAL A 36 -5.01 -7.45 2.34
C VAL A 36 -6.15 -6.52 2.76
N GLY A 37 -7.25 -7.09 3.25
CA GLY A 37 -8.36 -6.33 3.82
C GLY A 37 -9.07 -5.40 2.83
N GLY A 38 -9.55 -4.26 3.34
CA GLY A 38 -10.34 -3.28 2.57
C GLY A 38 -9.56 -2.72 1.38
N ALA A 39 -8.24 -2.53 1.52
CA ALA A 39 -7.38 -2.05 0.44
C ALA A 39 -7.31 -3.03 -0.73
N ASN A 40 -7.23 -4.33 -0.47
CA ASN A 40 -7.27 -5.34 -1.54
C ASN A 40 -8.64 -5.33 -2.26
N MET A 41 -9.74 -5.16 -1.53
CA MET A 41 -11.08 -5.08 -2.12
C MET A 41 -11.24 -3.84 -3.01
N ALA A 42 -10.71 -2.69 -2.57
CA ALA A 42 -10.69 -1.45 -3.36
C ALA A 42 -9.83 -1.58 -4.62
N LEU A 43 -8.73 -2.34 -4.58
CA LEU A 43 -7.84 -2.55 -5.72
C LEU A 43 -8.36 -3.61 -6.72
N ALA A 44 -8.91 -4.73 -6.23
CA ALA A 44 -9.12 -5.93 -7.03
C ALA A 44 -10.58 -6.17 -7.47
N VAL A 45 -11.56 -5.63 -6.74
CA VAL A 45 -12.97 -6.01 -6.94
C VAL A 45 -13.80 -4.88 -7.53
N SER A 46 -13.63 -3.63 -7.07
CA SER A 46 -14.44 -2.51 -7.54
C SER A 46 -13.77 -1.17 -7.25
N ASP A 47 -13.62 -0.34 -8.29
CA ASP A 47 -13.17 1.06 -8.21
C ASP A 47 -14.05 1.96 -7.32
N ARG A 48 -15.32 1.58 -7.13
CA ARG A 48 -16.26 2.25 -6.21
C ARG A 48 -16.08 1.92 -4.73
N ARG A 49 -15.22 0.95 -4.37
CA ARG A 49 -14.96 0.60 -2.98
C ARG A 49 -13.82 1.46 -2.44
N SER A 50 -14.03 2.04 -1.26
CA SER A 50 -13.03 2.78 -0.50
C SER A 50 -12.70 2.06 0.81
N THR A 51 -11.56 2.40 1.40
CA THR A 51 -11.15 1.96 2.73
C THR A 51 -10.47 3.11 3.49
N THR A 52 -10.36 3.01 4.80
CA THR A 52 -9.75 4.06 5.64
C THR A 52 -8.27 3.83 5.93
N ASP A 53 -7.75 2.67 5.56
CA ASP A 53 -6.43 2.14 5.88
C ASP A 53 -5.85 1.29 4.75
N VAL A 54 -4.57 0.95 4.85
CA VAL A 54 -3.89 0.00 3.97
C VAL A 54 -3.18 -1.02 4.83
N ASP A 55 -3.72 -2.23 4.88
CA ASP A 55 -3.10 -3.37 5.55
C ASP A 55 -2.29 -4.21 4.55
N ALA A 56 -1.08 -4.59 4.94
CA ALA A 56 -0.24 -5.47 4.14
C ALA A 56 0.61 -6.39 5.00
N HIS A 57 0.83 -7.60 4.50
CA HIS A 57 1.98 -8.41 4.91
C HIS A 57 3.18 -8.07 4.03
N TRP A 58 4.38 -8.03 4.60
CA TRP A 58 5.60 -7.77 3.82
C TRP A 58 6.62 -8.89 3.96
N ASP A 59 7.42 -9.07 2.91
CA ASP A 59 8.63 -9.89 2.93
C ASP A 59 9.80 -9.04 2.45
N LYS A 60 10.89 -9.05 3.21
CA LYS A 60 12.11 -8.33 2.82
C LYS A 60 12.80 -9.09 1.69
N VAL A 61 13.15 -8.38 0.61
CA VAL A 61 13.95 -8.94 -0.47
C VAL A 61 15.43 -8.78 -0.12
N TRP A 62 16.16 -9.89 -0.11
CA TRP A 62 17.61 -9.89 -0.01
C TRP A 62 18.20 -9.92 -1.42
N VAL A 63 18.92 -8.87 -1.79
CA VAL A 63 19.75 -8.89 -2.99
C VAL A 63 21.08 -9.53 -2.59
N ALA A 64 21.40 -10.70 -3.15
CA ALA A 64 22.73 -11.29 -2.99
C ALA A 64 23.74 -10.38 -3.71
N GLN A 65 24.78 -9.95 -2.97
CA GLN A 65 25.92 -9.23 -3.55
C GLN A 65 26.80 -10.17 -4.38
#